data_AF-A0A1I6HRZ8-F1
#
_entry.id   AF-A0A1I6HRZ8-F1
#
_cell.length_a   1.000
_cell.length_b   1.000
_cell.length_c   1.000
_cell.angle_alpha   90.00
_cell.angle_beta   90.00
_cell.angle_gamma   90.00
#
_symmetry.space_group_name_H-M   'P 1'
#
loop_
_entity.id
_entity.type
_entity.pdbx_description
1 polymer ?
#
loop_
_entity_poly.entity_id
_entity_poly.type
_entity_poly.pdbx_seq_one_letter_code
_entity_poly.pdbx_strand_id
1 'polypeptide(L)'
;MKQILISEFERGLPEFDFLEYRNGCCTFQNTRIINGRNINEYLHVIFALKDRNFSCSVASRINKNYLNSNSYNSGLINPHIDLLVLKKGTGIIPAEEAYYFHNGRVKTTTEIIELIVNDFKEFGKSFLQKQAKQFENNDLLKTGFDFIENLEIDKSILNEELGKDINSAGLLTSNPYLKLKSELQSVKGIDRETRKNIPRLTYELLEFYCEDK
;
A
#
# COMPACT_ATOMS: atom_id res chain seq x y z
N MET A 1 13.63 9.42 -21.06
CA MET A 1 13.79 8.99 -19.66
C MET A 1 12.73 7.98 -19.26
N LYS A 2 11.43 8.28 -19.41
CA LYS A 2 10.34 7.31 -19.19
C LYS A 2 10.60 5.93 -19.83
N GLN A 3 10.99 5.89 -21.11
CA GLN A 3 11.28 4.63 -21.79
C GLN A 3 12.47 3.87 -21.19
N ILE A 4 13.53 4.57 -20.78
CA ILE A 4 14.70 3.97 -20.11
C ILE A 4 14.24 3.35 -18.79
N LEU A 5 13.47 4.09 -18.01
CA LEU A 5 12.91 3.60 -16.75
C LEU A 5 12.09 2.34 -16.98
N ILE A 6 11.12 2.37 -17.90
CA ILE A 6 10.28 1.21 -18.21
C ILE A 6 11.13 0.01 -18.64
N SER A 7 12.03 0.17 -19.60
CA SER A 7 12.86 -0.94 -20.10
C SER A 7 13.76 -1.54 -19.03
N GLU A 8 14.32 -0.70 -18.16
CA GLU A 8 15.19 -1.15 -17.07
C GLU A 8 14.42 -1.88 -15.98
N PHE A 9 13.21 -1.42 -15.66
CA PHE A 9 12.34 -2.12 -14.71
C PHE A 9 11.80 -3.42 -15.27
N GLU A 10 11.37 -3.47 -16.53
CA GLU A 10 10.93 -4.72 -17.19
C GLU A 10 12.06 -5.76 -17.24
N ARG A 11 13.29 -5.33 -17.49
CA ARG A 11 14.48 -6.19 -17.45
C ARG A 11 14.83 -6.63 -16.02
N GLY A 12 14.72 -5.70 -15.07
CA GLY A 12 15.13 -5.90 -13.69
C GLY A 12 14.13 -6.70 -12.84
N LEU A 13 12.84 -6.49 -13.06
CA LEU A 13 11.71 -7.00 -12.28
C LEU A 13 10.65 -7.56 -13.24
N PRO A 14 10.94 -8.65 -13.97
CA PRO A 14 10.04 -9.19 -15.00
C PRO A 14 8.70 -9.68 -14.44
N GLU A 15 8.58 -9.86 -13.13
CA GLU A 15 7.31 -10.20 -12.46
C GLU A 15 6.38 -9.00 -12.21
N PHE A 16 6.83 -7.77 -12.53
CA PHE A 16 6.02 -6.55 -12.43
C PHE A 16 5.77 -5.97 -13.83
N ASP A 17 4.52 -5.92 -14.22
CA ASP A 17 4.10 -5.32 -15.49
C ASP A 17 4.03 -3.79 -15.36
N PHE A 18 4.41 -3.07 -16.42
CA PHE A 18 4.14 -1.64 -16.50
C PHE A 18 2.63 -1.38 -16.61
N LEU A 19 2.05 -0.72 -15.62
CA LEU A 19 0.62 -0.43 -15.57
C LEU A 19 0.30 0.89 -16.27
N GLU A 20 0.89 1.99 -15.80
CA GLU A 20 0.61 3.31 -16.36
C GLU A 20 1.69 4.35 -16.05
N TYR A 21 1.58 5.48 -16.75
CA TYR A 21 2.29 6.71 -16.41
C TYR A 21 1.29 7.84 -16.23
N ARG A 22 1.23 8.40 -15.03
CA ARG A 22 0.28 9.45 -14.66
C ARG A 22 0.96 10.46 -13.74
N ASN A 23 0.81 11.76 -14.03
CA ASN A 23 1.31 12.85 -13.18
C ASN A 23 2.80 12.73 -12.78
N GLY A 24 3.66 12.28 -13.69
CA GLY A 24 5.09 12.12 -13.39
C GLY A 24 5.49 10.83 -12.66
N CYS A 25 4.52 9.95 -12.37
CA CYS A 25 4.74 8.65 -11.75
C CYS A 25 4.65 7.52 -12.78
N CYS A 26 5.64 6.63 -12.80
CA CYS A 26 5.52 5.31 -13.45
C CYS A 26 5.07 4.29 -12.41
N THR A 27 4.03 3.53 -12.72
CA THR A 27 3.49 2.48 -11.85
C THR A 27 3.74 1.12 -12.48
N PHE A 28 4.33 0.22 -11.70
CA PHE A 28 4.51 -1.18 -12.04
C PHE A 28 3.70 -2.04 -11.07
N GLN A 29 3.07 -3.10 -11.57
CA GLN A 29 2.15 -3.93 -10.80
C GLN A 29 2.47 -5.42 -10.94
N ASN A 30 2.35 -6.13 -9.82
CA ASN A 30 2.20 -7.57 -9.79
C ASN A 30 0.90 -7.90 -9.04
N THR A 31 0.14 -8.89 -9.51
CA THR A 31 -1.09 -9.33 -8.84
C THR A 31 -0.95 -10.76 -8.36
N ARG A 32 -1.27 -10.98 -7.10
CA ARG A 32 -1.29 -12.31 -6.48
C ARG A 32 -2.67 -12.61 -5.94
N ILE A 33 -3.02 -13.88 -5.89
CA ILE A 33 -4.25 -14.36 -5.25
C ILE A 33 -3.86 -15.03 -3.94
N ILE A 34 -4.34 -14.51 -2.82
CA ILE A 34 -4.14 -15.09 -1.48
C ILE A 34 -5.51 -15.21 -0.82
N ASN A 35 -5.84 -16.40 -0.30
CA ASN A 35 -7.13 -16.68 0.33
C ASN A 35 -8.33 -16.20 -0.52
N GLY A 36 -8.26 -16.45 -1.83
CA GLY A 36 -9.31 -16.08 -2.80
C GLY A 36 -9.37 -14.59 -3.19
N ARG A 37 -8.50 -13.74 -2.64
CA ARG A 37 -8.51 -12.29 -2.86
C ARG A 37 -7.34 -11.83 -3.71
N ASN A 38 -7.59 -10.87 -4.59
CA ASN A 38 -6.54 -10.19 -5.35
C ASN A 38 -5.78 -9.22 -4.45
N ILE A 39 -4.48 -9.44 -4.29
CA ILE A 39 -3.54 -8.51 -3.70
C ILE A 39 -2.70 -7.94 -4.82
N ASN A 40 -2.76 -6.63 -4.97
CA ASN A 40 -2.03 -5.92 -6.00
C ASN A 40 -0.81 -5.27 -5.35
N GLU A 41 0.36 -5.72 -5.75
CA GLU A 41 1.66 -5.20 -5.32
C GLU A 41 2.14 -4.17 -6.33
N TYR A 42 2.65 -3.03 -5.84
CA TYR A 42 3.05 -1.91 -6.68
C TYR A 42 4.46 -1.44 -6.37
N LEU A 43 5.13 -1.00 -7.43
CA LEU A 43 6.27 -0.10 -7.37
C LEU A 43 5.89 1.21 -8.07
N HIS A 44 5.90 2.30 -7.33
CA HIS A 44 5.72 3.65 -7.87
C HIS A 44 7.08 4.32 -7.98
N VAL A 45 7.36 4.93 -9.12
CA VAL A 45 8.58 5.70 -9.34
C VAL A 45 8.19 7.08 -9.87
N ILE A 46 8.27 8.07 -8.99
CA ILE A 46 8.09 9.48 -9.32
C ILE A 46 9.45 10.03 -9.73
N PHE A 47 9.49 10.70 -10.87
CA PHE A 47 10.70 11.29 -11.40
C PHE A 47 10.53 12.78 -11.66
N ALA A 48 11.41 13.59 -11.09
CA ALA A 48 11.44 15.04 -11.27
C ALA A 48 12.72 15.48 -12.00
N LEU A 49 12.58 15.86 -13.27
CA LEU A 49 13.71 16.38 -14.07
C LEU A 49 14.31 17.66 -13.48
N LYS A 50 13.47 18.55 -12.95
CA LYS A 50 13.88 19.83 -12.39
C LYS A 50 14.66 19.64 -11.09
N ASP A 51 14.14 18.79 -10.22
CA ASP A 51 14.69 18.53 -8.88
C ASP A 51 15.76 17.43 -8.89
N ARG A 52 16.01 16.86 -10.07
CA ARG A 52 17.08 15.91 -10.35
C ARG A 52 17.05 14.68 -9.45
N ASN A 53 15.85 14.21 -9.17
CA ASN A 53 15.65 13.13 -8.23
C ASN A 53 14.53 12.15 -8.63
N PHE A 54 14.59 10.97 -8.01
CA PHE A 54 13.52 9.98 -8.00
C PHE A 54 13.04 9.77 -6.57
N SER A 55 11.72 9.63 -6.41
CA SER A 55 11.09 9.08 -5.21
C SER A 55 10.44 7.75 -5.58
N CYS A 56 10.68 6.73 -4.77
CA CYS A 56 10.25 5.37 -5.05
C CYS A 56 9.51 4.81 -3.86
N SER A 57 8.34 4.23 -4.08
CA SER A 57 7.55 3.63 -3.01
C SER A 57 6.97 2.29 -3.43
N VAL A 58 6.75 1.44 -2.43
CA VAL A 58 6.29 0.06 -2.56
C VAL A 58 4.96 -0.08 -1.83
N ALA A 59 3.98 -0.72 -2.46
CA ALA A 59 2.68 -0.95 -1.84
C ALA A 59 2.20 -2.39 -2.05
N SER A 60 1.38 -2.88 -1.13
CA SER A 60 0.62 -4.13 -1.26
C SER A 60 -0.82 -3.82 -0.89
N ARG A 61 -1.77 -3.92 -1.81
CA ARG A 61 -3.12 -3.37 -1.63
C ARG A 61 -4.19 -4.34 -2.10
N ILE A 62 -5.17 -4.57 -1.23
CA ILE A 62 -6.41 -5.28 -1.59
C ILE A 62 -7.44 -4.31 -2.16
N ASN A 63 -7.59 -3.13 -1.55
CA ASN A 63 -8.59 -2.17 -1.98
C ASN A 63 -8.09 -1.32 -3.17
N LYS A 64 -8.82 -1.40 -4.28
CA LYS A 64 -8.47 -0.72 -5.54
C LYS A 64 -8.62 0.81 -5.51
N ASN A 65 -9.32 1.37 -4.53
CA ASN A 65 -9.43 2.84 -4.42
C ASN A 65 -8.11 3.50 -4.04
N TYR A 66 -7.26 2.77 -3.31
CA TYR A 66 -5.95 3.27 -2.94
C TYR A 66 -4.97 3.28 -4.11
N LEU A 67 -5.26 2.64 -5.25
CA LEU A 67 -4.33 2.52 -6.38
C LEU A 67 -3.86 3.86 -6.91
N ASN A 68 -4.78 4.81 -7.04
CA ASN A 68 -4.49 6.15 -7.51
C ASN A 68 -4.14 7.13 -6.37
N SER A 69 -4.10 6.64 -5.12
CA SER A 69 -3.75 7.46 -3.99
C SER A 69 -2.23 7.49 -3.78
N ASN A 70 -1.70 8.71 -3.90
CA ASN A 70 -0.32 9.03 -3.51
C ASN A 70 -0.15 9.20 -2.00
N SER A 71 -1.24 9.09 -1.20
CA SER A 71 -1.10 9.10 0.24
C SER A 71 -0.40 7.82 0.72
N TYR A 72 0.59 8.00 1.59
CA TYR A 72 1.19 6.89 2.31
C TYR A 72 0.13 6.30 3.26
N ASN A 73 -0.37 5.11 2.91
CA ASN A 73 -1.27 4.34 3.74
C ASN A 73 -0.43 3.28 4.47
N SER A 74 -0.36 3.31 5.80
CA SER A 74 0.32 2.30 6.63
C SER A 74 -0.65 1.28 7.25
N GLY A 75 -1.84 1.14 6.67
CA GLY A 75 -2.86 0.19 7.10
C GLY A 75 -2.47 -1.25 6.83
N LEU A 76 -3.18 -2.18 7.48
CA LEU A 76 -2.82 -3.60 7.45
C LEU A 76 -3.18 -4.25 6.11
N ILE A 77 -4.23 -3.76 5.43
CA ILE A 77 -4.69 -4.35 4.15
C ILE A 77 -4.31 -3.51 2.92
N ASN A 78 -3.84 -2.27 3.12
CA ASN A 78 -3.36 -1.39 2.05
C ASN A 78 -2.00 -0.71 2.35
N PRO A 79 -1.00 -1.44 2.89
CA PRO A 79 0.29 -0.85 3.24
C PRO A 79 1.03 -0.26 2.03
N HIS A 80 1.67 0.88 2.24
CA HIS A 80 2.41 1.68 1.28
C HIS A 80 3.54 2.41 2.01
N ILE A 81 4.77 2.25 1.52
CA ILE A 81 5.98 2.75 2.18
C ILE A 81 7.03 3.18 1.16
N ASP A 82 7.83 4.19 1.51
CA ASP A 82 8.97 4.62 0.70
C ASP A 82 10.09 3.55 0.71
N LEU A 83 10.74 3.35 -0.43
CA LEU A 83 11.77 2.32 -0.60
C LEU A 83 13.05 2.65 0.18
N LEU A 84 13.42 3.91 0.30
CA LEU A 84 14.58 4.34 1.10
C LEU A 84 14.29 4.19 2.59
N VAL A 85 13.05 4.43 3.03
CA VAL A 85 12.57 4.09 4.39
C VAL A 85 12.76 2.60 4.69
N LEU A 86 12.36 1.72 3.75
CA LEU A 86 12.60 0.28 3.89
C LEU A 86 14.10 -0.06 3.98
N LYS A 87 14.91 0.52 3.09
CA LYS A 87 16.36 0.29 3.03
C LYS A 87 17.09 0.72 4.30
N LYS A 88 16.75 1.89 4.84
CA LYS A 88 17.39 2.44 6.04
C LYS A 88 16.88 1.78 7.33
N GLY A 89 15.69 1.19 7.29
CA GLY A 89 15.04 0.61 8.46
C GLY A 89 14.59 1.66 9.49
N THR A 90 14.54 2.94 9.11
CA THR A 90 14.15 4.04 9.99
C THR A 90 12.89 4.71 9.46
N GLY A 91 11.91 4.96 10.33
CA GLY A 91 10.66 5.63 9.94
C GLY A 91 10.80 7.13 9.66
N ILE A 92 11.98 7.71 9.95
CA ILE A 92 12.31 9.11 9.70
C ILE A 92 13.61 9.13 8.90
N ILE A 93 13.59 9.81 7.76
CA ILE A 93 14.76 10.02 6.90
C ILE A 93 14.88 11.53 6.65
N PRO A 94 16.08 12.13 6.75
CA PRO A 94 16.32 13.50 6.31
C PRO A 94 15.90 13.70 4.85
N ALA A 95 15.38 14.87 4.49
CA ALA A 95 14.88 15.11 3.14
C ALA A 95 15.97 14.89 2.05
N GLU A 96 17.23 15.12 2.40
CA GLU A 96 18.39 14.92 1.53
C GLU A 96 18.70 13.44 1.27
N GLU A 97 18.21 12.55 2.12
CA GLU A 97 18.37 11.09 2.01
C GLU A 97 17.10 10.39 1.52
N ALA A 98 16.01 11.14 1.34
CA ALA A 98 14.70 10.61 0.95
C ALA A 98 14.54 10.40 -0.57
N TYR A 99 15.58 10.66 -1.36
CA TYR A 99 15.53 10.56 -2.82
C TYR A 99 16.79 9.95 -3.43
N TYR A 100 16.62 9.40 -4.63
CA TYR A 100 17.72 9.00 -5.50
C TYR A 100 18.07 10.14 -6.44
N PHE A 101 19.30 10.64 -6.42
CA PHE A 101 19.69 11.80 -7.24
C PHE A 101 20.37 11.39 -8.54
N HIS A 102 20.09 12.14 -9.62
CA HIS A 102 20.73 11.96 -10.94
C HIS A 102 21.20 13.32 -11.47
N ASN A 103 22.10 13.35 -12.47
CA ASN A 103 22.56 14.62 -13.06
C ASN A 103 21.87 14.96 -14.41
N GLY A 104 20.87 14.18 -14.80
CA GLY A 104 20.10 14.32 -16.04
C GLY A 104 20.75 13.70 -17.28
N ARG A 105 21.99 13.19 -17.19
CA ARG A 105 22.64 12.45 -18.28
C ARG A 105 22.13 11.02 -18.32
N VAL A 106 22.01 10.46 -19.53
CA VAL A 106 21.48 9.10 -19.76
C VAL A 106 22.21 8.05 -18.93
N LYS A 107 23.55 8.02 -19.00
CA LYS A 107 24.37 7.03 -18.29
C LYS A 107 24.10 7.01 -16.78
N THR A 108 24.27 8.15 -16.11
CA THR A 108 24.09 8.23 -14.66
C THR A 108 22.64 8.01 -14.26
N THR A 109 21.67 8.42 -15.09
CA THR A 109 20.27 8.17 -14.77
C THR A 109 19.93 6.68 -14.87
N THR A 110 20.55 5.97 -15.82
CA THR A 110 20.43 4.51 -15.96
C THR A 110 21.03 3.80 -14.74
N GLU A 111 22.24 4.19 -14.31
CA GLU A 111 22.89 3.66 -13.10
C GLU A 111 22.02 3.85 -11.83
N ILE A 112 21.34 4.99 -11.73
CA ILE A 112 20.41 5.25 -10.61
C ILE A 112 19.15 4.39 -10.70
N ILE A 113 18.61 4.15 -11.90
CA ILE A 113 17.47 3.23 -12.08
C ILE A 113 17.86 1.80 -11.70
N GLU A 114 19.05 1.35 -12.12
CA GLU A 114 19.58 0.03 -11.72
C GLU A 114 19.76 -0.08 -10.20
N LEU A 115 20.20 0.98 -9.53
CA LEU A 115 20.26 1.04 -8.07
C LEU A 115 18.86 0.90 -7.43
N ILE A 116 17.85 1.59 -7.96
CA ILE A 116 16.47 1.48 -7.47
C ILE A 116 15.95 0.05 -7.64
N VAL A 117 16.21 -0.59 -8.79
CA VAL A 117 15.85 -1.99 -9.04
C VAL A 117 16.49 -2.92 -8.01
N ASN A 118 17.78 -2.73 -7.70
CA ASN A 118 18.49 -3.54 -6.72
C ASN A 118 17.95 -3.33 -5.31
N ASP A 119 17.74 -2.09 -4.90
CA ASP A 119 17.13 -1.75 -3.61
C ASP A 119 15.72 -2.35 -3.50
N PHE A 120 14.93 -2.33 -4.56
CA PHE A 120 13.62 -2.97 -4.57
C PHE A 120 13.71 -4.49 -4.39
N LYS A 121 14.66 -5.15 -5.08
CA LYS A 121 14.87 -6.60 -4.93
C LYS A 121 15.25 -6.98 -3.50
N GLU A 122 16.09 -6.18 -2.86
CA GLU A 122 16.60 -6.45 -1.51
C GLU A 122 15.55 -6.12 -0.43
N PHE A 123 14.98 -4.91 -0.49
CA PHE A 123 14.12 -4.39 0.57
C PHE A 123 12.64 -4.40 0.21
N GLY A 124 12.28 -3.99 -1.00
CA GLY A 124 10.90 -3.95 -1.49
C GLY A 124 10.24 -5.34 -1.53
N LYS A 125 10.91 -6.34 -2.10
CA LYS A 125 10.40 -7.72 -2.15
C LYS A 125 10.23 -8.33 -0.77
N SER A 126 11.17 -8.09 0.15
CA SER A 126 11.07 -8.56 1.53
C SER A 126 9.83 -8.00 2.23
N PHE A 127 9.56 -6.70 2.05
CA PHE A 127 8.34 -6.06 2.52
C PHE A 127 7.08 -6.71 1.92
N LEU A 128 7.03 -6.90 0.61
CA LEU A 128 5.88 -7.53 -0.07
C LEU A 128 5.64 -8.97 0.40
N GLN A 129 6.70 -9.76 0.57
CA GLN A 129 6.62 -11.12 1.13
C GLN A 129 6.09 -11.13 2.56
N LYS A 130 6.51 -10.18 3.39
CA LYS A 130 5.98 -10.04 4.75
C LYS A 130 4.48 -9.74 4.73
N GLN A 131 4.03 -8.84 3.84
CA GLN A 131 2.62 -8.54 3.69
C GLN A 131 1.82 -9.75 3.19
N ALA A 132 2.31 -10.47 2.18
CA ALA A 132 1.70 -11.70 1.70
C ALA A 132 1.50 -12.73 2.83
N LYS A 133 2.54 -12.97 3.65
CA LYS A 133 2.44 -13.87 4.81
C LYS A 133 1.43 -13.41 5.86
N GLN A 134 1.29 -12.10 6.07
CA GLN A 134 0.25 -11.56 6.93
C GLN A 134 -1.15 -11.84 6.37
N PHE A 135 -1.36 -11.76 5.06
CA PHE A 135 -2.65 -12.09 4.47
C PHE A 135 -2.98 -13.60 4.52
N GLU A 136 -1.98 -14.47 4.46
CA GLU A 136 -2.17 -15.92 4.51
C GLU A 136 -2.66 -16.40 5.88
N ASN A 137 -2.01 -15.96 6.97
CA ASN A 137 -2.13 -16.58 8.30
C ASN A 137 -2.35 -15.56 9.42
N ASN A 138 -3.33 -14.67 9.30
CA ASN A 138 -3.63 -13.68 10.33
C ASN A 138 -5.09 -13.76 10.78
N ASP A 139 -5.32 -14.28 11.99
CA ASP A 139 -6.63 -14.41 12.60
C ASP A 139 -7.39 -13.08 12.66
N LEU A 140 -6.68 -11.96 12.86
CA LEU A 140 -7.29 -10.63 12.87
C LEU A 140 -7.88 -10.28 11.50
N LEU A 141 -7.12 -10.51 10.43
CA LEU A 141 -7.59 -10.24 9.06
C LEU A 141 -8.70 -11.20 8.67
N LYS A 142 -8.57 -12.49 9.03
CA LYS A 142 -9.62 -13.48 8.82
C LYS A 142 -10.93 -13.07 9.50
N THR A 143 -10.92 -12.76 10.79
CA THR A 143 -12.10 -12.28 11.51
C THR A 143 -12.70 -11.04 10.85
N GLY A 144 -11.87 -10.09 10.43
CA GLY A 144 -12.35 -8.89 9.76
C GLY A 144 -13.02 -9.16 8.41
N PHE A 145 -12.43 -10.04 7.62
CA PHE A 145 -12.97 -10.45 6.33
C PHE A 145 -14.25 -11.29 6.47
N ASP A 146 -14.27 -12.26 7.38
CA ASP A 146 -15.44 -13.07 7.69
C ASP A 146 -16.62 -12.17 8.14
N PHE A 147 -16.35 -11.13 8.94
CA PHE A 147 -17.39 -10.17 9.35
C PHE A 147 -18.00 -9.43 8.16
N ILE A 148 -17.18 -8.83 7.29
CA ILE A 148 -17.69 -8.02 6.18
C ILE A 148 -18.35 -8.87 5.09
N GLU A 149 -17.93 -10.12 4.90
CA GLU A 149 -18.60 -11.05 3.97
C GLU A 149 -20.03 -11.38 4.41
N ASN A 150 -20.29 -11.39 5.72
CA ASN A 150 -21.62 -11.66 6.29
C ASN A 150 -22.40 -10.38 6.62
N LEU A 151 -21.89 -9.20 6.27
CA LEU A 151 -22.55 -7.94 6.56
C LEU A 151 -23.70 -7.71 5.57
N GLU A 152 -24.92 -7.57 6.08
CA GLU A 152 -26.12 -7.26 5.31
C GLU A 152 -26.57 -5.83 5.59
N ILE A 153 -25.98 -4.86 4.89
CA ILE A 153 -26.35 -3.44 4.99
C ILE A 153 -26.28 -2.77 3.61
N ASP A 154 -27.04 -1.70 3.44
CA ASP A 154 -26.92 -0.84 2.26
C ASP A 154 -25.52 -0.19 2.21
N LYS A 155 -24.73 -0.59 1.22
CA LYS A 155 -23.37 -0.10 0.99
C LYS A 155 -23.30 1.41 0.76
N SER A 156 -24.30 2.00 0.11
CA SER A 156 -24.34 3.44 -0.14
C SER A 156 -24.56 4.21 1.15
N ILE A 157 -25.47 3.73 2.00
CA ILE A 157 -25.72 4.34 3.32
C ILE A 157 -24.47 4.23 4.20
N LEU A 158 -23.87 3.03 4.27
CA LEU A 158 -22.65 2.82 5.05
C LEU A 158 -21.51 3.72 4.57
N ASN A 159 -21.30 3.85 3.27
CA ASN A 159 -20.26 4.71 2.72
C ASN A 159 -20.47 6.19 3.07
N GLU A 160 -21.73 6.67 3.05
CA GLU A 160 -22.07 8.03 3.49
C GLU A 160 -21.80 8.24 4.98
N GLU A 161 -22.16 7.26 5.83
CA GLU A 161 -21.88 7.29 7.27
C GLU A 161 -20.38 7.33 7.55
N LEU A 162 -19.58 6.46 6.90
CA LEU A 162 -18.13 6.44 7.05
C LEU A 162 -17.50 7.79 6.65
N GLY A 163 -17.99 8.40 5.57
CA GLY A 163 -17.54 9.73 5.15
C GLY A 163 -17.81 10.81 6.20
N LYS A 164 -19.00 10.79 6.83
CA LYS A 164 -19.34 11.71 7.93
C LYS A 164 -18.51 11.44 9.17
N ASP A 165 -18.25 10.18 9.50
CA ASP A 165 -17.41 9.77 10.63
C ASP A 165 -15.98 10.29 10.47
N ILE A 166 -15.37 10.07 9.30
CA ILE A 166 -14.00 10.54 9.02
C ILE A 166 -13.92 12.07 9.12
N ASN A 167 -14.88 12.78 8.54
CA ASN A 167 -14.95 14.25 8.60
C ASN A 167 -15.22 14.80 10.01
N SER A 168 -15.81 14.00 10.89
CA SER A 168 -16.05 14.32 12.30
C SER A 168 -14.96 13.76 13.23
N ALA A 169 -13.81 13.36 12.70
CA ALA A 169 -12.71 12.76 13.47
C ALA A 169 -13.13 11.50 14.27
N GLY A 170 -14.10 10.74 13.77
CA GLY A 170 -14.60 9.51 14.37
C GLY A 170 -15.56 9.73 15.54
N LEU A 171 -16.18 10.91 15.66
CA LEU A 171 -17.17 11.21 16.71
C LEU A 171 -18.52 10.49 16.48
N LEU A 172 -18.80 10.07 15.25
CA LEU A 172 -20.11 9.57 14.83
C LEU A 172 -20.16 8.05 14.59
N THR A 173 -19.26 7.29 15.24
CA THR A 173 -19.04 5.85 14.99
C THR A 173 -20.30 5.05 14.66
N SER A 174 -20.43 4.63 13.40
CA SER A 174 -21.56 3.81 12.93
C SER A 174 -21.66 2.46 13.66
N ASN A 175 -22.85 1.86 13.67
CA ASN A 175 -23.08 0.56 14.32
C ASN A 175 -22.22 -0.57 13.69
N PRO A 176 -22.08 -0.67 12.36
CA PRO A 176 -21.17 -1.65 11.75
C PRO A 176 -19.71 -1.46 12.18
N TYR A 177 -19.25 -0.21 12.29
CA TYR A 177 -17.90 0.10 12.78
C TYR A 177 -17.69 -0.40 14.21
N LEU A 178 -18.62 -0.09 15.12
CA LEU A 178 -18.51 -0.50 16.53
C LEU A 178 -18.50 -2.02 16.69
N LYS A 179 -19.36 -2.73 15.93
CA LYS A 179 -19.42 -4.19 15.94
C LYS A 179 -18.13 -4.82 15.42
N LEU A 180 -17.69 -4.44 14.21
CA LEU A 180 -16.46 -4.96 13.62
C LEU A 180 -15.25 -4.68 14.52
N LYS A 181 -15.13 -3.46 15.04
CA LYS A 181 -14.05 -3.10 15.97
C LYS A 181 -14.06 -3.99 17.20
N SER A 182 -15.23 -4.26 17.79
CA SER A 182 -15.37 -5.13 18.96
C SER A 182 -14.92 -6.57 18.64
N GLU A 183 -15.28 -7.11 17.47
CA GLU A 183 -14.86 -8.45 17.05
C GLU A 183 -13.35 -8.53 16.85
N LEU A 184 -12.77 -7.56 16.14
CA LEU A 184 -11.32 -7.46 15.94
C LEU A 184 -10.56 -7.34 17.27
N GLN A 185 -11.10 -6.59 18.25
CA GLN A 185 -10.52 -6.47 19.59
C GLN A 185 -10.60 -7.76 20.40
N SER A 186 -11.52 -8.67 20.09
CA SER A 186 -11.72 -9.92 20.80
C SER A 186 -10.75 -11.03 20.37
N VAL A 187 -10.04 -10.83 19.25
CA VAL A 187 -9.05 -11.80 18.75
C VAL A 187 -7.86 -11.89 19.73
N LYS A 188 -7.56 -13.12 20.15
CA LYS A 188 -6.50 -13.44 21.11
C LYS A 188 -5.14 -13.53 20.42
N GLY A 189 -4.05 -13.40 21.19
CA GLY A 189 -2.68 -13.59 20.68
C GLY A 189 -2.10 -12.42 19.87
N ILE A 190 -2.85 -11.31 19.73
CA ILE A 190 -2.39 -10.12 19.00
C ILE A 190 -1.47 -9.26 19.88
N ASP A 191 -0.34 -8.84 19.33
CA ASP A 191 0.59 -7.94 19.99
C ASP A 191 0.05 -6.50 20.12
N ARG A 192 0.70 -5.71 20.99
CA ARG A 192 0.27 -4.35 21.29
C ARG A 192 0.30 -3.43 20.07
N GLU A 193 1.26 -3.60 19.17
CA GLU A 193 1.42 -2.72 18.01
C GLU A 193 0.33 -3.01 16.97
N THR A 194 0.07 -4.29 16.69
CA THR A 194 -1.04 -4.71 15.84
C THR A 194 -2.39 -4.23 16.40
N ARG A 195 -2.61 -4.31 17.72
CA ARG A 195 -3.85 -3.80 18.35
C ARG A 195 -4.09 -2.30 18.13
N LYS A 196 -3.04 -1.47 18.09
CA LYS A 196 -3.19 -0.02 17.82
C LYS A 196 -3.74 0.25 16.42
N ASN A 197 -3.53 -0.68 15.48
CA ASN A 197 -3.99 -0.55 14.10
C ASN A 197 -5.44 -1.00 13.89
N ILE A 198 -6.10 -1.59 14.90
CA ILE A 198 -7.49 -2.07 14.78
C ILE A 198 -8.46 -0.97 14.30
N PRO A 199 -8.50 0.24 14.89
CA PRO A 199 -9.43 1.27 14.42
C PRO A 199 -9.30 1.59 12.93
N ARG A 200 -8.06 1.65 12.43
CA ARG A 200 -7.78 1.86 11.01
C ARG A 200 -8.23 0.67 10.18
N LEU A 201 -7.88 -0.55 10.60
CA LEU A 201 -8.29 -1.78 9.93
C LEU A 201 -9.82 -1.86 9.82
N THR A 202 -10.56 -1.46 10.86
CA THR A 202 -12.03 -1.41 10.83
C THR A 202 -12.52 -0.51 9.70
N TYR A 203 -11.97 0.70 9.55
CA TYR A 203 -12.32 1.57 8.42
C TYR A 203 -11.92 0.94 7.09
N GLU A 204 -10.70 0.44 6.95
CA GLU A 204 -10.22 -0.12 5.67
C GLU A 204 -11.08 -1.32 5.20
N LEU A 205 -11.54 -2.16 6.13
CA LEU A 205 -12.42 -3.30 5.83
C LEU A 205 -13.82 -2.86 5.42
N LEU A 206 -14.41 -1.86 6.10
CA LEU A 206 -15.74 -1.36 5.74
C LEU A 206 -15.72 -0.56 4.44
N GLU A 207 -14.68 0.24 4.21
CA GLU A 207 -14.43 0.87 2.92
C GLU A 207 -14.29 -0.18 1.82
N PHE A 208 -13.53 -1.25 2.06
CA PHE A 208 -13.40 -2.34 1.11
C PHE A 208 -14.75 -3.02 0.81
N TYR A 209 -15.56 -3.27 1.83
CA TYR A 209 -16.91 -3.83 1.69
C TYR A 209 -17.85 -2.97 0.85
N CYS A 210 -17.80 -1.64 1.02
CA CYS A 210 -18.65 -0.72 0.27
C CYS A 210 -18.33 -0.71 -1.24
N GLU A 211 -17.11 -1.09 -1.61
CA GLU A 211 -16.60 -1.05 -2.98
C GLU A 211 -16.73 -2.37 -3.74
N ASP A 212 -16.73 -3.50 -3.02
CA ASP A 212 -16.91 -4.80 -3.64
C ASP A 212 -18.31 -4.84 -4.29
N LYS A 213 -18.37 -5.01 -5.61
CA LYS A 213 -19.63 -5.00 -6.37
C LYS A 213 -20.26 -6.38 -6.43
#